data_AF-A0A7J8AQD0-F1
#
_entry.id   AF-A0A7J8AQD0-F1
#
_cell.length_a   1.000
_cell.length_b   1.000
_cell.length_c   1.000
_cell.angle_alpha   90.00
_cell.angle_beta   90.00
_cell.angle_gamma   90.00
#
_symmetry.space_group_name_H-M   'P 1'
#
loop_
_entity.id
_entity.type
_entity.pdbx_description
1 polymer ?
#
loop_
_entity_poly.entity_id
_entity_poly.type
_entity_poly.pdbx_seq_one_letter_code
_entity_poly.pdbx_strand_id
1 'polypeptide(L)'
;MVEHRIRLIPVPGRQEGRPAARAAFAFPSPSPVLAPRAAPGPPPAPAMATLRVQPEAQAKVDVFREDLCTKTENLLGSYFPKKISELDAFLKEPALNEANLSNLKAPLDIPVPDPVKEKEKEERKKQQEKEDKDEKKKDDEDKGPPCGPVNCNEKILTLLQRLKPEIKDVIEQLNLVTTWLQLQIPRIEDGNNFGVAVQEKVFELMTALHTKLEGFHTQIAKYFSERGDAVAKAAKQPHVGDYRQLVHELDEAEYRDIRLMVMEIRNAYAVLYDIILKNFEKLKKPRGETKGMIY
;
A
#
# COMPACT_ATOMS: atom_id res chain seq x y z
N MET A 1 31.02 -34.09 13.95
CA MET A 1 31.70 -32.86 14.43
C MET A 1 30.60 -31.92 14.87
N VAL A 2 30.29 -31.73 16.15
CA VAL A 2 31.15 -31.14 17.19
C VAL A 2 30.89 -31.81 18.54
N GLU A 3 31.98 -32.13 19.24
CA GLU A 3 32.03 -32.69 20.59
C GLU A 3 31.88 -31.64 21.71
N HIS A 4 31.40 -32.14 22.85
CA HIS A 4 31.42 -31.65 24.23
C HIS A 4 32.42 -30.56 24.62
N ARG A 5 32.01 -29.74 25.60
CA ARG A 5 32.85 -29.44 26.77
C ARG A 5 32.04 -29.08 28.02
N ILE A 6 31.96 -30.06 28.92
CA ILE A 6 31.70 -29.90 30.36
C ILE A 6 33.01 -29.41 31.00
N ARG A 7 32.95 -28.48 31.97
CA ARG A 7 34.09 -28.20 32.86
C ARG A 7 33.69 -28.27 34.33
N LEU A 8 34.50 -29.04 35.03
CA LEU A 8 34.43 -29.48 36.42
C LEU A 8 34.91 -28.39 37.41
N ILE A 9 34.40 -28.53 38.63
CA ILE A 9 34.78 -27.86 39.89
C ILE A 9 36.19 -28.29 40.34
N PRO A 10 36.91 -27.43 41.09
CA PRO A 10 37.77 -27.93 42.16
C PRO A 10 37.59 -27.19 43.51
N VAL A 11 37.76 -27.95 44.59
CA VAL A 11 37.80 -27.63 46.04
C VAL A 11 38.91 -28.53 46.63
N PRO A 12 39.49 -28.37 47.85
CA PRO A 12 39.83 -27.23 48.73
C PRO A 12 41.34 -27.18 49.10
N GLY A 13 41.77 -26.19 49.91
CA GLY A 13 43.07 -26.18 50.62
C GLY A 13 42.99 -25.63 52.05
N ARG A 14 43.41 -26.46 53.02
CA ARG A 14 43.52 -26.28 54.49
C ARG A 14 44.50 -25.18 54.94
N GLN A 15 44.30 -24.64 56.15
CA GLN A 15 45.27 -24.78 57.27
C GLN A 15 44.70 -24.38 58.64
N GLU A 16 45.04 -25.19 59.66
CA GLU A 16 44.73 -25.08 61.09
C GLU A 16 45.84 -24.36 61.87
N GLY A 17 45.52 -23.78 63.04
CA GLY A 17 46.50 -23.39 64.07
C GLY A 17 45.89 -22.76 65.34
N ARG A 18 45.98 -23.47 66.49
CA ARG A 18 45.54 -23.13 67.88
C ARG A 18 46.53 -22.16 68.60
N PRO A 19 46.49 -21.85 69.94
CA PRO A 19 45.55 -22.18 71.05
C PRO A 19 45.19 -21.06 72.09
N ALA A 20 44.10 -21.34 72.83
CA ALA A 20 43.69 -21.10 74.24
C ALA A 20 44.27 -19.97 75.14
N ALA A 21 43.37 -19.29 75.87
CA ALA A 21 43.53 -18.88 77.28
C ALA A 21 42.18 -18.64 78.00
N ARG A 22 42.14 -18.88 79.31
CA ARG A 22 40.97 -18.97 80.22
C ARG A 22 40.65 -17.64 80.95
N ALA A 23 39.35 -17.46 81.22
CA ALA A 23 38.69 -16.93 82.42
C ALA A 23 38.93 -15.49 82.94
N ALA A 24 37.83 -14.73 83.10
CA ALA A 24 37.40 -14.14 84.38
C ALA A 24 35.96 -13.59 84.27
N PHE A 25 35.18 -13.82 85.33
CA PHE A 25 33.81 -13.35 85.53
C PHE A 25 33.79 -11.85 85.92
N ALA A 26 32.86 -11.08 85.34
CA ALA A 26 32.35 -9.83 85.91
C ALA A 26 30.91 -9.58 85.42
N PHE A 27 29.96 -9.52 86.34
CA PHE A 27 28.64 -8.87 86.22
C PHE A 27 28.68 -7.62 87.14
N PRO A 28 27.79 -6.59 87.05
CA PRO A 28 26.60 -6.44 86.19
C PRO A 28 26.40 -5.01 85.59
N SER A 29 25.50 -4.86 84.61
CA SER A 29 24.58 -3.72 84.50
C SER A 29 23.42 -4.05 83.54
N PRO A 30 22.18 -3.56 83.77
CA PRO A 30 21.03 -3.93 82.97
C PRO A 30 21.01 -3.17 81.64
N SER A 31 21.11 -3.90 80.53
CA SER A 31 20.94 -3.35 79.18
C SER A 31 19.47 -2.96 78.95
N PRO A 32 19.20 -1.83 78.28
CA PRO A 32 17.84 -1.41 77.96
C PRO A 32 17.24 -2.35 76.89
N VAL A 33 15.97 -2.69 77.10
CA VAL A 33 15.15 -3.46 76.16
C VAL A 33 15.08 -2.70 74.83
N LEU A 34 15.76 -3.22 73.80
CA LEU A 34 15.63 -2.71 72.43
C LEU A 34 14.26 -3.12 71.87
N ALA A 35 13.49 -2.12 71.45
CA ALA A 35 12.26 -2.28 70.69
C ALA A 35 12.51 -3.06 69.38
N PRO A 36 11.51 -3.81 68.86
CA PRO A 36 11.68 -4.57 67.63
C PRO A 36 11.92 -3.62 66.43
N ARG A 37 13.01 -3.88 65.69
CA ARG A 37 13.29 -3.22 64.40
C ARG A 37 12.12 -3.51 63.45
N ALA A 38 11.45 -2.46 62.98
CA ALA A 38 10.49 -2.54 61.90
C ALA A 38 11.13 -3.23 60.69
N ALA A 39 10.44 -4.22 60.13
CA ALA A 39 10.83 -4.86 58.88
C ALA A 39 10.93 -3.78 57.77
N PRO A 40 11.93 -3.87 56.87
CA PRO A 40 12.00 -2.96 55.74
C PRO A 40 10.72 -3.12 54.91
N GLY A 41 10.02 -2.00 54.67
CA GLY A 41 8.82 -1.97 53.83
C GLY A 41 9.12 -2.50 52.42
N PRO A 42 8.09 -2.93 51.68
CA PRO A 42 8.27 -3.42 50.32
C PRO A 42 9.00 -2.37 49.47
N PRO A 43 9.88 -2.79 48.54
CA PRO A 43 10.59 -1.86 47.67
C PRO A 43 9.58 -1.00 46.91
N PRO A 44 9.89 0.30 46.67
CA PRO A 44 9.03 1.15 45.87
C PRO A 44 8.80 0.50 44.51
N ALA A 45 7.54 0.45 44.07
CA ALA A 45 7.19 -0.02 42.74
C ALA A 45 8.07 0.72 41.71
N PRO A 46 8.58 0.04 40.66
CA PRO A 46 9.41 0.68 39.66
C PRO A 46 8.66 1.89 39.13
N ALA A 47 9.26 3.09 39.28
CA ALA A 47 8.69 4.31 38.75
C ALA A 47 8.42 4.07 37.26
N MET A 48 7.14 4.04 36.87
CA MET A 48 6.78 3.90 35.47
C MET A 48 7.54 4.97 34.71
N ALA A 49 8.37 4.55 33.75
CA ALA A 49 9.17 5.45 32.95
C ALA A 49 8.22 6.33 32.11
N THR A 50 7.81 7.47 32.66
CA THR A 50 7.03 8.46 31.93
C THR A 50 7.95 9.14 30.93
N LEU A 51 7.69 8.91 29.64
CA LEU A 51 8.32 9.64 28.56
C LEU A 51 8.03 11.14 28.73
N ARG A 52 9.08 11.94 28.94
CA ARG A 52 8.94 13.41 28.93
C ARG A 52 8.87 13.90 27.49
N VAL A 53 7.66 14.26 27.06
CA VAL A 53 7.44 14.93 25.76
C VAL A 53 7.58 16.43 25.95
N GLN A 54 8.31 17.11 25.04
CA GLN A 54 8.39 18.56 25.07
C GLN A 54 7.00 19.16 24.76
N PRO A 55 6.53 20.18 25.51
CA PRO A 55 5.23 20.80 25.27
C PRO A 55 5.04 21.28 23.82
N GLU A 56 6.11 21.78 23.20
CA GLU A 56 6.11 22.19 21.79
C GLU A 56 5.82 21.05 20.81
N ALA A 57 6.27 19.83 21.12
CA ALA A 57 6.03 18.67 20.28
C ALA A 57 4.55 18.28 20.29
N GLN A 58 3.93 18.28 21.48
CA GLN A 58 2.50 18.01 21.63
C GLN A 58 1.66 19.07 20.90
N ALA A 59 1.99 20.35 21.07
CA ALA A 59 1.30 21.45 20.40
C ALA A 59 1.33 21.33 18.86
N LYS A 60 2.47 20.92 18.27
CA LYS A 60 2.57 20.71 16.82
C LYS A 60 1.64 19.60 16.32
N VAL A 61 1.52 18.50 17.06
CA VAL A 61 0.62 17.39 16.70
C VAL A 61 -0.84 17.80 16.86
N ASP A 62 -1.18 18.57 17.89
CA ASP A 62 -2.55 19.06 18.10
C ASP A 62 -2.99 19.99 16.95
N VAL A 63 -2.13 20.93 16.52
CA VAL A 63 -2.38 21.79 15.35
C VAL A 63 -2.59 20.95 14.08
N PHE A 64 -1.76 19.93 13.86
CA PHE A 64 -1.92 19.03 12.71
C PHE A 64 -3.25 18.26 12.75
N ARG A 65 -3.67 17.79 13.93
CA ARG A 65 -4.96 17.10 14.10
C ARG A 65 -6.14 18.03 13.82
N GLU A 66 -6.08 19.28 14.26
CA GLU A 66 -7.13 20.29 14.00
C GLU A 66 -7.23 20.64 12.51
N ASP A 67 -6.10 20.78 11.82
CA ASP A 67 -6.05 20.98 10.37
C ASP A 67 -6.66 19.80 9.60
N LEU A 68 -6.29 18.56 9.97
CA LEU A 68 -6.88 17.35 9.39
C LEU A 68 -8.39 17.25 9.64
N CYS A 69 -8.85 17.64 10.83
CA CYS A 69 -10.27 17.65 11.18
C CYS A 69 -11.04 18.65 10.29
N THR A 70 -10.52 19.87 10.16
CA THR A 70 -11.10 20.92 9.31
C THR A 70 -11.16 20.50 7.85
N LYS A 71 -10.08 19.89 7.34
CA LYS A 71 -10.02 19.35 5.98
C LYS A 71 -11.03 18.23 5.78
N THR A 72 -11.15 17.30 6.73
CA THR A 72 -12.12 16.19 6.66
C THR A 72 -13.55 16.71 6.63
N GLU A 73 -13.89 17.71 7.46
CA GLU A 73 -15.22 18.32 7.46
C GLU A 73 -15.52 19.03 6.13
N ASN A 74 -14.54 19.72 5.53
CA ASN A 74 -14.69 20.31 4.19
C ASN A 74 -14.81 19.23 3.08
N LEU A 75 -14.08 18.12 3.20
CA LEU A 75 -14.20 17.01 2.26
C LEU A 75 -15.62 16.46 2.23
N LEU A 76 -16.19 16.21 3.41
CA LEU A 76 -17.56 15.72 3.54
C LEU A 76 -18.57 16.79 3.10
N GLY A 77 -18.43 18.04 3.58
CA GLY A 77 -19.40 19.10 3.35
C GLY A 77 -19.47 19.62 1.92
N SER A 78 -18.39 19.48 1.14
CA SER A 78 -18.27 20.11 -0.18
C SER A 78 -17.61 19.20 -1.22
N TYR A 79 -16.43 18.67 -0.92
CA TYR A 79 -15.59 18.02 -1.93
C TYR A 79 -16.16 16.70 -2.45
N PHE A 80 -16.60 15.80 -1.55
CA PHE A 80 -17.12 14.48 -1.93
C PHE A 80 -18.40 14.60 -2.76
N PRO A 81 -19.43 15.40 -2.36
CA PRO A 81 -20.61 15.62 -3.20
C PRO A 81 -20.28 16.20 -4.59
N LYS A 82 -19.32 17.14 -4.64
CA LYS A 82 -18.83 17.70 -5.90
C LYS A 82 -18.22 16.62 -6.80
N LYS A 83 -17.31 15.80 -6.26
CA LYS A 83 -16.64 14.72 -7.00
C LYS A 83 -17.61 13.66 -7.51
N ILE A 84 -18.60 13.28 -6.70
CA ILE A 84 -19.66 12.35 -7.14
C ILE A 84 -20.38 12.91 -8.37
N SER A 85 -20.75 14.20 -8.34
CA SER A 85 -21.45 14.86 -9.44
C SER A 85 -20.59 14.97 -10.70
N GLU A 86 -19.31 15.31 -10.56
CA GLU A 86 -18.35 15.39 -11.67
C GLU A 86 -18.17 14.03 -12.35
N LEU A 87 -17.97 12.97 -11.57
CA LEU A 87 -17.79 11.61 -12.09
C LEU A 87 -19.08 11.05 -12.69
N ASP A 88 -20.25 11.38 -12.14
CA ASP A 88 -21.54 11.06 -12.75
C ASP A 88 -21.75 11.74 -14.09
N ALA A 89 -21.32 13.00 -14.23
CA ALA A 89 -21.34 13.70 -15.50
C ALA A 89 -20.38 13.04 -16.50
N PHE A 90 -19.16 12.73 -16.07
CA PHE A 90 -18.16 12.07 -16.91
C PHE A 90 -18.64 10.71 -17.43
N LEU A 91 -19.26 9.90 -16.56
CA LEU A 91 -19.82 8.60 -16.94
C LEU A 91 -20.95 8.68 -17.97
N LYS A 92 -21.57 9.85 -18.17
CA LYS A 92 -22.62 10.07 -19.17
C LYS A 92 -22.07 10.63 -20.48
N GLU A 93 -20.80 11.01 -20.53
CA GLU A 93 -20.19 11.52 -21.75
C GLU A 93 -20.10 10.42 -22.82
N PRO A 94 -20.20 10.77 -24.12
CA PRO A 94 -20.08 9.80 -25.21
C PRO A 94 -18.76 9.01 -25.19
N ALA A 95 -17.69 9.62 -24.67
CA ALA A 95 -16.37 8.98 -24.57
C ALA A 95 -16.39 7.71 -23.71
N LEU A 96 -17.26 7.62 -22.69
CA LEU A 96 -17.43 6.43 -21.84
C LEU A 96 -18.71 5.62 -22.17
N ASN A 97 -19.38 5.94 -23.29
CA ASN A 97 -20.60 5.28 -23.75
C ASN A 97 -20.55 5.00 -25.26
N GLU A 98 -19.46 4.39 -25.72
CA GLU A 98 -19.30 3.96 -27.11
C GLU A 98 -20.27 2.81 -27.42
N ALA A 99 -21.21 3.05 -28.34
CA ALA A 99 -22.22 2.07 -28.71
C ALA A 99 -21.64 0.92 -29.55
N ASN A 100 -20.57 1.19 -30.31
CA ASN A 100 -19.90 0.21 -31.14
C ASN A 100 -18.40 0.17 -30.80
N LEU A 101 -17.95 -0.94 -30.21
CA LEU A 101 -16.56 -1.14 -29.80
C LEU A 101 -15.58 -1.16 -30.98
N SER A 102 -16.06 -1.39 -32.21
CA SER A 102 -15.24 -1.25 -33.43
C SER A 102 -14.67 0.16 -33.58
N ASN A 103 -15.32 1.18 -33.00
CA ASN A 103 -14.83 2.56 -32.99
C ASN A 103 -13.57 2.73 -32.16
N LEU A 104 -13.25 1.79 -31.27
CA LEU A 104 -12.04 1.79 -30.45
C LEU A 104 -10.85 1.18 -31.17
N LYS A 105 -11.05 0.52 -32.31
CA LYS A 105 -10.00 -0.19 -33.03
C LYS A 105 -8.94 0.78 -33.57
N ALA A 106 -7.76 0.78 -32.95
CA ALA A 106 -6.62 1.55 -33.44
C ALA A 106 -6.01 0.93 -34.73
N PRO A 107 -5.43 1.74 -35.63
CA PRO A 107 -4.67 1.23 -36.76
C PRO A 107 -3.52 0.32 -36.33
N LEU A 108 -3.35 -0.81 -37.02
CA LEU A 108 -2.30 -1.80 -36.76
C LEU A 108 -1.62 -2.21 -38.07
N ASP A 109 -0.82 -1.28 -38.60
CA ASP A 109 -0.21 -1.34 -39.94
C ASP A 109 1.04 -2.23 -40.00
N ILE A 110 0.91 -3.46 -39.51
CA ILE A 110 1.95 -4.48 -39.61
C ILE A 110 1.79 -5.16 -40.99
N PRO A 111 2.83 -5.26 -41.83
CA PRO A 111 2.75 -5.93 -43.14
C PRO A 111 2.26 -7.38 -43.02
N VAL A 112 1.28 -7.78 -43.84
CA VAL A 112 0.80 -9.17 -43.89
C VAL A 112 1.69 -9.97 -44.85
N PRO A 113 2.29 -11.11 -44.44
CA PRO A 113 3.13 -11.90 -45.33
C PRO A 113 2.30 -12.49 -46.46
N ASP A 114 2.78 -12.33 -47.68
CA ASP A 114 2.21 -12.97 -48.86
C ASP A 114 3.08 -14.19 -49.21
N PRO A 115 2.57 -15.43 -49.09
CA PRO A 115 3.37 -16.63 -49.29
C PRO A 115 3.93 -16.76 -50.71
N VAL A 116 3.31 -16.11 -51.71
CA VAL A 116 3.82 -16.11 -53.09
C VAL A 116 5.01 -15.17 -53.22
N LYS A 117 4.88 -13.94 -52.68
CA LYS A 117 5.97 -12.94 -52.70
C LYS A 117 7.15 -13.33 -51.82
N GLU A 118 6.89 -14.01 -50.69
CA GLU A 118 7.92 -14.56 -49.82
C GLU A 118 8.74 -15.62 -50.56
N LYS A 119 8.09 -16.56 -51.28
CA LYS A 119 8.77 -17.56 -52.10
C LYS A 119 9.61 -16.94 -53.21
N GLU A 120 9.08 -15.97 -53.95
CA GLU A 120 9.85 -15.26 -54.99
C GLU A 120 11.08 -14.53 -54.41
N LYS A 121 10.94 -13.93 -53.23
CA LYS A 121 12.03 -13.24 -52.53
C LYS A 121 13.10 -14.22 -52.03
N GLU A 122 12.67 -15.39 -51.56
CA GLU A 122 13.56 -16.48 -51.13
C GLU A 122 14.32 -17.09 -52.32
N GLU A 123 13.65 -17.28 -53.47
CA GLU A 123 14.26 -17.75 -54.71
C GLU A 123 15.28 -16.75 -55.27
N ARG A 124 14.96 -15.44 -55.25
CA ARG A 124 15.90 -14.37 -55.63
C ARG A 124 17.13 -14.31 -54.71
N LYS A 125 16.94 -14.46 -53.39
CA LYS A 125 18.06 -14.55 -52.42
C LYS A 125 18.94 -15.77 -52.68
N LYS A 126 18.34 -16.95 -52.91
CA LYS A 126 19.08 -18.19 -53.25
C LYS A 126 19.84 -18.10 -54.58
N GLN A 127 19.39 -17.25 -55.51
CA GLN A 127 20.12 -16.95 -56.75
C GLN A 127 21.29 -15.98 -56.51
N GLN A 128 21.14 -14.97 -55.66
CA GLN A 128 22.22 -14.03 -55.31
C GLN A 128 23.31 -14.64 -54.41
N GLU A 129 22.97 -15.52 -53.47
CA GLU A 129 23.93 -16.20 -52.59
C GLU A 129 24.83 -17.22 -53.33
N LYS A 130 24.50 -17.57 -54.59
CA LYS A 130 25.38 -18.39 -55.43
C LYS A 130 26.51 -17.61 -56.11
N GLU A 131 26.51 -16.27 -56.03
CA GLU A 131 27.53 -15.42 -56.68
C GLU A 131 28.55 -14.79 -55.70
N ASP A 132 28.23 -14.62 -54.41
CA ASP A 132 29.17 -14.07 -53.42
C ASP A 132 29.47 -15.05 -52.29
N LYS A 133 30.70 -15.53 -52.26
CA LYS A 133 31.24 -16.42 -51.22
C LYS A 133 32.25 -15.62 -50.40
N ASP A 134 31.80 -14.80 -49.45
CA ASP A 134 32.61 -14.47 -48.26
C ASP A 134 31.82 -13.81 -47.09
N GLU A 135 32.13 -14.34 -45.90
CA GLU A 135 32.03 -13.81 -44.53
C GLU A 135 30.96 -12.76 -44.12
N LYS A 136 29.93 -13.19 -43.39
CA LYS A 136 29.68 -12.87 -41.95
C LYS A 136 28.37 -13.49 -41.45
N LYS A 137 28.46 -14.58 -40.69
CA LYS A 137 27.36 -15.10 -39.86
C LYS A 137 27.55 -14.62 -38.42
N LYS A 138 26.90 -13.53 -38.03
CA LYS A 138 26.49 -13.24 -36.64
C LYS A 138 25.60 -11.99 -36.58
N ASP A 139 24.48 -12.12 -35.87
CA ASP A 139 23.51 -11.09 -35.42
C ASP A 139 22.27 -10.71 -36.26
N ASP A 140 21.80 -11.54 -37.20
CA ASP A 140 20.56 -11.23 -37.96
C ASP A 140 19.33 -12.11 -37.61
N GLU A 141 19.45 -13.07 -36.68
CA GLU A 141 18.35 -13.99 -36.34
C GLU A 141 17.27 -13.39 -35.42
N ASP A 142 17.48 -12.22 -34.80
CA ASP A 142 16.48 -11.60 -33.90
C ASP A 142 15.79 -10.36 -34.50
N LYS A 143 16.13 -9.98 -35.73
CA LYS A 143 15.45 -8.87 -36.41
C LYS A 143 14.23 -9.41 -37.16
N GLY A 144 13.08 -9.36 -36.48
CA GLY A 144 11.79 -9.59 -37.13
C GLY A 144 11.59 -8.73 -38.38
N PRO A 145 10.57 -9.01 -39.21
CA PRO A 145 10.32 -8.27 -40.43
C PRO A 145 10.31 -6.75 -40.19
N PRO A 146 10.83 -5.94 -41.12
CA PRO A 146 10.81 -4.49 -40.97
C PRO A 146 9.35 -4.03 -40.83
N CYS A 147 9.05 -3.37 -39.72
CA CYS A 147 7.73 -2.85 -39.38
C CYS A 147 7.83 -1.34 -39.14
N GLY A 148 6.85 -0.57 -39.63
CA GLY A 148 6.71 0.84 -39.28
C GLY A 148 6.35 1.04 -37.81
N PRO A 149 6.39 2.28 -37.30
CA PRO A 149 6.00 2.57 -35.93
C PRO A 149 4.52 2.26 -35.71
N VAL A 150 4.21 1.45 -34.69
CA VAL A 150 2.84 1.18 -34.26
C VAL A 150 2.50 2.09 -33.08
N ASN A 151 1.53 2.98 -33.27
CA ASN A 151 1.14 3.95 -32.25
C ASN A 151 0.28 3.35 -31.13
N CYS A 152 0.18 4.09 -30.03
CA CYS A 152 -0.77 3.81 -28.97
C CYS A 152 -2.21 4.11 -29.42
N ASN A 153 -3.19 3.51 -28.75
CA ASN A 153 -4.60 3.82 -28.98
C ASN A 153 -4.95 5.21 -28.41
N GLU A 154 -5.20 6.18 -29.28
CA GLU A 154 -5.44 7.58 -28.90
C GLU A 154 -6.69 7.79 -28.06
N LYS A 155 -7.77 7.03 -28.33
CA LYS A 155 -9.01 7.12 -27.55
C LYS A 155 -8.79 6.67 -26.11
N ILE A 156 -8.10 5.53 -25.94
CA ILE A 156 -7.75 5.01 -24.61
C ILE A 156 -6.80 5.97 -23.91
N LEU A 157 -5.79 6.50 -24.61
CA LEU A 157 -4.88 7.50 -24.02
C LEU A 157 -5.61 8.74 -23.50
N THR A 158 -6.56 9.26 -24.26
CA THR A 158 -7.36 10.43 -23.86
C THR A 158 -8.18 10.14 -22.60
N LEU A 159 -8.78 8.95 -22.52
CA LEU A 159 -9.51 8.53 -21.32
C LEU A 159 -8.58 8.35 -20.11
N LEU A 160 -7.42 7.71 -20.31
CA LEU A 160 -6.41 7.53 -19.26
C LEU A 160 -5.86 8.86 -18.74
N GLN A 161 -5.72 9.88 -19.60
CA GLN A 161 -5.31 11.23 -19.18
C GLN A 161 -6.31 11.87 -18.21
N ARG A 162 -7.61 11.55 -18.34
CA ARG A 162 -8.65 12.01 -17.40
C ARG A 162 -8.78 11.10 -16.18
N LEU A 163 -8.60 9.79 -16.34
CA LEU A 163 -8.73 8.84 -15.23
C LEU A 163 -7.59 8.95 -14.21
N LYS A 164 -6.34 9.09 -14.65
CA LYS A 164 -5.16 9.17 -13.78
C LYS A 164 -5.26 10.25 -12.67
N PRO A 165 -5.66 11.50 -12.93
CA PRO A 165 -5.82 12.49 -11.88
C PRO A 165 -6.97 12.15 -10.91
N GLU A 166 -8.05 11.52 -11.37
CA GLU A 166 -9.14 11.07 -10.48
C GLU A 166 -8.68 9.95 -9.54
N ILE A 167 -7.88 8.98 -10.03
CA ILE A 167 -7.27 7.95 -9.18
C ILE A 167 -6.36 8.58 -8.12
N LYS A 168 -5.49 9.50 -8.55
CA LYS A 168 -4.58 10.20 -7.64
C LYS A 168 -5.36 10.91 -6.53
N ASP A 169 -6.39 11.67 -6.92
CA ASP A 169 -7.15 12.46 -5.99
C ASP A 169 -7.89 11.60 -4.96
N VAL A 170 -8.58 10.52 -5.37
CA VAL A 170 -9.30 9.66 -4.42
C VAL A 170 -8.35 8.99 -3.43
N ILE A 171 -7.14 8.61 -3.85
CA ILE A 171 -6.11 8.05 -2.96
C ILE A 171 -5.62 9.11 -1.96
N GLU A 172 -5.36 10.34 -2.40
CA GLU A 172 -4.94 11.44 -1.52
C GLU A 172 -6.02 11.76 -0.48
N GLN A 173 -7.28 11.87 -0.89
CA GLN A 173 -8.38 12.17 0.03
C GLN A 173 -8.66 11.00 0.97
N LEU A 174 -8.61 9.75 0.50
CA LEU A 174 -8.76 8.57 1.34
C LEU A 174 -7.65 8.50 2.41
N ASN A 175 -6.40 8.77 2.03
CA ASN A 175 -5.28 8.80 2.97
C ASN A 175 -5.43 9.90 4.03
N LEU A 176 -5.90 11.09 3.63
CA LEU A 176 -6.19 12.19 4.56
C LEU A 176 -7.21 11.76 5.62
N VAL A 177 -8.36 11.22 5.19
CA VAL A 177 -9.43 10.78 6.09
C VAL A 177 -9.00 9.60 6.96
N THR A 178 -8.23 8.66 6.38
CA THR A 178 -7.66 7.51 7.12
C THR A 178 -6.73 7.98 8.23
N THR A 179 -5.85 8.94 7.93
CA THR A 179 -4.94 9.54 8.92
C THR A 179 -5.71 10.29 9.99
N TRP A 180 -6.73 11.07 9.61
CA TRP A 180 -7.60 11.75 10.57
C TRP A 180 -8.24 10.75 11.55
N LEU A 181 -8.81 9.64 11.04
CA LEU A 181 -9.47 8.63 11.85
C LEU A 181 -8.50 7.93 12.81
N GLN A 182 -7.30 7.58 12.35
CA GLN A 182 -6.26 6.99 13.21
C GLN A 182 -5.91 7.89 14.40
N LEU A 183 -5.86 9.21 14.19
CA LEU A 183 -5.60 10.19 15.26
C LEU A 183 -6.79 10.42 16.20
N GLN A 184 -7.99 9.89 15.87
CA GLN A 184 -9.15 9.90 16.78
C GLN A 184 -9.21 8.66 17.68
N ILE A 185 -8.35 7.66 17.47
CA ILE A 185 -8.36 6.44 18.30
C ILE A 185 -7.88 6.81 19.73
N PRO A 186 -8.70 6.58 20.76
CA PRO A 186 -8.36 6.97 22.13
C PRO A 186 -7.38 5.97 22.75
N ARG A 187 -6.89 6.28 23.95
CA ARG A 187 -6.09 5.34 24.75
C ARG A 187 -6.83 4.01 24.94
N ILE A 188 -6.14 2.88 24.80
CA ILE A 188 -6.72 1.55 25.05
C ILE A 188 -7.14 1.42 26.53
N GLU A 189 -8.37 0.94 26.76
CA GLU A 189 -8.96 0.67 28.08
C GLU A 189 -9.73 -0.66 28.04
N ASP A 190 -9.98 -1.28 29.20
CA ASP A 190 -10.66 -2.58 29.27
C ASP A 190 -12.17 -2.52 28.94
N GLY A 191 -12.78 -1.34 29.00
CA GLY A 191 -14.22 -1.14 28.78
C GLY A 191 -14.53 0.14 28.01
N ASN A 192 -15.81 0.38 27.72
CA ASN A 192 -16.28 1.53 26.93
C ASN A 192 -15.64 1.62 25.52
N ASN A 193 -15.49 0.47 24.86
CA ASN A 193 -14.83 0.36 23.54
C ASN A 193 -15.80 0.28 22.36
N PHE A 194 -17.11 0.50 22.56
CA PHE A 194 -18.08 0.45 21.46
C PHE A 194 -17.75 1.46 20.36
N GLY A 195 -17.45 2.72 20.71
CA GLY A 195 -17.07 3.71 19.70
C GLY A 195 -15.74 3.39 19.01
N VAL A 196 -14.81 2.74 19.73
CA VAL A 196 -13.54 2.26 19.14
C VAL A 196 -13.82 1.16 18.12
N ALA A 197 -14.71 0.21 18.42
CA ALA A 197 -15.13 -0.82 17.46
C ALA A 197 -15.82 -0.21 16.20
N VAL A 198 -16.55 0.90 16.35
CA VAL A 198 -17.08 1.65 15.20
C VAL A 198 -15.93 2.25 14.37
N GLN A 199 -14.93 2.86 15.01
CA GLN A 199 -13.73 3.37 14.31
C GLN A 199 -13.01 2.25 13.56
N GLU A 200 -12.78 1.11 14.19
CA GLU A 200 -12.15 -0.07 13.57
C GLU A 200 -12.93 -0.55 12.35
N LYS A 201 -14.27 -0.62 12.44
CA LYS A 201 -15.08 -1.09 11.32
C LYS A 201 -15.04 -0.15 10.12
N VAL A 202 -15.02 1.17 10.36
CA VAL A 202 -14.88 2.17 9.29
C VAL A 202 -13.47 2.15 8.71
N PHE A 203 -12.45 1.95 9.55
CA PHE A 203 -11.06 1.84 9.12
C PHE A 203 -10.81 0.58 8.26
N GLU A 204 -11.47 -0.54 8.56
CA GLU A 204 -11.42 -1.76 7.74
C GLU A 204 -11.90 -1.49 6.31
N LEU A 205 -13.02 -0.77 6.16
CA LEU A 205 -13.53 -0.36 4.86
C LEU A 205 -12.56 0.57 4.12
N MET A 206 -11.99 1.56 4.81
CA MET A 206 -10.99 2.47 4.23
C MET A 206 -9.77 1.70 3.71
N THR A 207 -9.30 0.72 4.47
CA THR A 207 -8.19 -0.16 4.09
C THR A 207 -8.53 -0.96 2.83
N ALA A 208 -9.71 -1.57 2.78
CA ALA A 208 -10.18 -2.32 1.60
C ALA A 208 -10.30 -1.43 0.35
N LEU A 209 -10.79 -0.20 0.50
CA LEU A 209 -10.84 0.78 -0.58
C LEU A 209 -9.43 1.19 -1.03
N HIS A 210 -8.51 1.41 -0.11
CA HIS A 210 -7.12 1.78 -0.43
C HIS A 210 -6.46 0.71 -1.30
N THR A 211 -6.53 -0.56 -0.89
CA THR A 211 -5.96 -1.68 -1.66
C THR A 211 -6.57 -1.76 -3.07
N LYS A 212 -7.89 -1.56 -3.20
CA LYS A 212 -8.55 -1.55 -4.51
C LYS A 212 -8.03 -0.41 -5.40
N LEU A 213 -7.96 0.80 -4.87
CA LEU A 213 -7.56 2.00 -5.63
C LEU A 213 -6.09 1.96 -6.05
N GLU A 214 -5.20 1.41 -5.23
CA GLU A 214 -3.80 1.16 -5.63
C GLU A 214 -3.71 0.17 -6.80
N GLY A 215 -4.62 -0.81 -6.86
CA GLY A 215 -4.73 -1.76 -7.97
C GLY A 215 -5.04 -1.10 -9.32
N PHE A 216 -5.67 0.08 -9.33
CA PHE A 216 -5.95 0.79 -10.59
C PHE A 216 -4.66 1.33 -11.23
N HIS A 217 -3.69 1.78 -10.42
CA HIS A 217 -2.43 2.28 -10.95
C HIS A 217 -1.62 1.16 -11.62
N THR A 218 -1.61 -0.03 -11.01
CA THR A 218 -0.92 -1.20 -11.56
C THR A 218 -1.60 -1.71 -12.83
N GLN A 219 -2.94 -1.67 -12.90
CA GLN A 219 -3.69 -2.04 -14.10
C GLN A 219 -3.34 -1.15 -15.30
N ILE A 220 -3.26 0.17 -15.12
CA ILE A 220 -2.88 1.10 -16.20
C ILE A 220 -1.47 0.78 -16.74
N ALA A 221 -0.51 0.53 -15.85
CA ALA A 221 0.86 0.16 -16.27
C ALA A 221 0.88 -1.18 -17.01
N LYS A 222 0.10 -2.15 -16.52
CA LYS A 222 -0.05 -3.48 -17.11
C LYS A 222 -0.59 -3.42 -18.53
N TYR A 223 -1.60 -2.58 -18.81
CA TYR A 223 -2.12 -2.39 -20.16
C TYR A 223 -1.02 -2.00 -21.17
N PHE A 224 -0.17 -1.03 -20.85
CA PHE A 224 0.92 -0.64 -21.74
C PHE A 224 1.93 -1.76 -21.97
N SER A 225 2.24 -2.52 -20.91
CA SER A 225 3.14 -3.67 -21.00
C SER A 225 2.56 -4.77 -21.90
N GLU A 226 1.33 -5.22 -21.62
CA GLU A 226 0.69 -6.33 -22.33
C GLU A 226 0.40 -5.97 -23.78
N ARG A 227 -0.05 -4.73 -24.04
CA ARG A 227 -0.26 -4.23 -25.40
C ARG A 227 1.07 -4.14 -26.16
N GLY A 228 2.12 -3.65 -25.51
CA GLY A 228 3.47 -3.59 -26.09
C GLY A 228 3.98 -4.97 -26.50
N ASP A 229 3.83 -5.96 -25.62
CA ASP A 229 4.19 -7.35 -25.90
C ASP A 229 3.37 -7.97 -27.02
N ALA A 230 2.05 -7.69 -27.07
CA ALA A 230 1.16 -8.16 -28.13
C ALA A 230 1.54 -7.55 -29.49
N VAL A 231 1.82 -6.25 -29.55
CA VAL A 231 2.30 -5.56 -30.76
C VAL A 231 3.65 -6.12 -31.20
N ALA A 232 4.59 -6.32 -30.27
CA ALA A 232 5.90 -6.88 -30.58
C ALA A 232 5.79 -8.30 -31.17
N LYS A 233 4.92 -9.16 -30.60
CA LYS A 233 4.64 -10.50 -31.14
C LYS A 233 4.00 -10.43 -32.52
N ALA A 234 3.01 -9.55 -32.73
CA ALA A 234 2.38 -9.35 -34.02
C ALA A 234 3.37 -8.90 -35.11
N ALA A 235 4.34 -8.04 -34.75
CA ALA A 235 5.38 -7.57 -35.66
C ALA A 235 6.45 -8.63 -35.94
N LYS A 236 6.87 -9.40 -34.92
CA LYS A 236 7.85 -10.50 -35.08
C LYS A 236 7.27 -11.70 -35.82
N GLN A 237 5.97 -11.97 -35.68
CA GLN A 237 5.28 -13.12 -36.26
C GLN A 237 4.03 -12.69 -37.06
N PRO A 238 4.18 -11.96 -38.20
CA PRO A 238 3.03 -11.36 -38.88
C PRO A 238 2.06 -12.35 -39.53
N HIS A 239 2.47 -13.62 -39.66
CA HIS A 239 1.64 -14.73 -40.14
C HIS A 239 0.63 -15.23 -39.09
N VAL A 240 0.83 -14.91 -37.80
CA VAL A 240 -0.09 -15.28 -36.71
C VAL A 240 -1.13 -14.17 -36.55
N GLY A 241 -2.32 -14.38 -37.12
CA GLY A 241 -3.42 -13.42 -37.05
C GLY A 241 -3.90 -13.10 -35.63
N ASP A 242 -3.80 -14.06 -34.71
CA ASP A 242 -4.29 -13.93 -33.34
C ASP A 242 -3.59 -12.83 -32.55
N TYR A 243 -2.30 -12.53 -32.81
CA TYR A 243 -1.63 -11.42 -32.12
C TYR A 243 -2.19 -10.06 -32.53
N ARG A 244 -2.67 -9.91 -33.78
CA ARG A 244 -3.34 -8.68 -34.22
C ARG A 244 -4.68 -8.54 -33.52
N GLN A 245 -5.43 -9.63 -33.41
CA GLN A 245 -6.69 -9.64 -32.67
C GLN A 245 -6.46 -9.34 -31.18
N LEU A 246 -5.43 -9.93 -30.56
CA LEU A 246 -5.08 -9.70 -29.16
C LEU A 246 -4.84 -8.22 -28.85
N VAL A 247 -4.16 -7.48 -29.74
CA VAL A 247 -3.98 -6.02 -29.56
C VAL A 247 -5.34 -5.30 -29.48
N HIS A 248 -6.29 -5.67 -30.32
CA HIS A 248 -7.63 -5.07 -30.32
C HIS A 248 -8.48 -5.51 -29.12
N GLU A 249 -8.39 -6.76 -28.70
CA GLU A 249 -9.07 -7.27 -27.50
C GLU A 249 -8.56 -6.57 -26.23
N LEU A 250 -7.25 -6.32 -26.15
CA LEU A 250 -6.65 -5.54 -25.05
C LEU A 250 -7.16 -4.10 -25.04
N ASP A 251 -7.28 -3.47 -26.21
CA ASP A 251 -7.84 -2.12 -26.33
C ASP A 251 -9.31 -2.08 -25.85
N GLU A 252 -10.14 -3.05 -26.26
CA GLU A 252 -11.53 -3.12 -25.80
C GLU A 252 -11.67 -3.46 -24.31
N ALA A 253 -10.82 -4.34 -23.79
CA ALA A 253 -10.79 -4.69 -22.37
C ALA A 253 -10.43 -3.46 -21.52
N GLU A 254 -9.37 -2.74 -21.89
CA GLU A 254 -8.94 -1.55 -21.16
C GLU A 254 -10.01 -0.45 -21.19
N TYR A 255 -10.72 -0.27 -22.31
CA TYR A 255 -11.85 0.65 -22.37
C TYR A 255 -12.94 0.31 -21.34
N ARG A 256 -13.31 -0.98 -21.22
CA ARG A 256 -14.29 -1.45 -20.24
C ARG A 256 -13.78 -1.25 -18.82
N ASP A 257 -12.51 -1.55 -18.56
CA ASP A 257 -11.88 -1.38 -17.26
C ASP A 257 -11.81 0.08 -16.83
N ILE A 258 -11.45 0.99 -17.74
CA ILE A 258 -11.50 2.45 -17.50
C ILE A 258 -12.89 2.88 -17.05
N ARG A 259 -13.94 2.45 -17.76
CA ARG A 259 -15.32 2.79 -17.40
C ARG A 259 -15.70 2.28 -16.01
N LEU A 260 -15.30 1.06 -15.68
CA LEU A 260 -15.53 0.48 -14.35
C LEU A 260 -14.74 1.21 -13.26
N MET A 261 -13.46 1.54 -13.51
CA MET A 261 -12.63 2.30 -12.58
C MET A 261 -13.28 3.65 -12.24
N VAL A 262 -13.79 4.40 -13.23
CA VAL A 262 -14.50 5.67 -12.97
C VAL A 262 -15.73 5.45 -12.08
N MET A 263 -16.51 4.39 -12.32
CA MET A 263 -17.67 4.04 -11.47
C MET A 263 -17.24 3.68 -10.05
N GLU A 264 -16.17 2.90 -9.88
CA GLU A 264 -15.67 2.50 -8.57
C GLU A 264 -15.10 3.68 -7.78
N ILE A 265 -14.43 4.64 -8.44
CA ILE A 265 -13.97 5.88 -7.80
C ILE A 265 -15.17 6.70 -7.30
N ARG A 266 -16.20 6.90 -8.14
CA ARG A 266 -17.43 7.61 -7.73
C ARG A 266 -18.09 6.91 -6.53
N ASN A 267 -18.21 5.58 -6.61
CA ASN A 267 -18.80 4.79 -5.54
C ASN A 267 -17.96 4.86 -4.24
N ALA A 268 -16.63 4.94 -4.33
CA ALA A 268 -15.77 5.11 -3.17
C ALA A 268 -16.07 6.43 -2.43
N TYR A 269 -16.20 7.55 -3.14
CA TYR A 269 -16.61 8.82 -2.53
C TYR A 269 -17.99 8.72 -1.86
N ALA A 270 -18.97 8.11 -2.54
CA ALA A 270 -20.33 7.97 -2.01
C ALA A 270 -20.39 7.09 -0.76
N VAL A 271 -19.69 5.95 -0.77
CA VAL A 271 -19.63 5.01 0.35
C VAL A 271 -18.89 5.63 1.53
N LEU A 272 -17.76 6.30 1.30
CA LEU A 272 -17.01 7.01 2.36
C LEU A 272 -17.86 8.12 2.97
N TYR A 273 -18.51 8.94 2.13
CA TYR A 273 -19.40 9.99 2.59
C TYR A 273 -20.49 9.44 3.51
N ASP A 274 -21.21 8.41 3.04
CA ASP A 274 -22.35 7.83 3.76
C ASP A 274 -21.95 7.21 5.10
N ILE A 275 -20.91 6.37 5.11
CA ILE A 275 -20.50 5.68 6.33
C ILE A 275 -19.90 6.63 7.36
N ILE A 276 -19.12 7.62 6.94
CA ILE A 276 -18.51 8.59 7.86
C ILE A 276 -19.59 9.47 8.46
N LEU A 277 -20.50 10.01 7.63
CA LEU A 277 -21.54 10.92 8.11
C LEU A 277 -22.48 10.24 9.11
N LYS A 278 -22.91 9.01 8.82
CA LYS A 278 -23.78 8.22 9.72
C LYS A 278 -23.13 7.93 11.08
N ASN A 279 -21.80 7.80 11.12
CA ASN A 279 -21.07 7.39 12.31
C ASN A 279 -20.24 8.53 12.93
N PHE A 280 -20.35 9.76 12.42
CA PHE A 280 -19.41 10.85 12.69
C PHE A 280 -19.23 11.15 14.19
N GLU A 281 -20.30 11.11 14.97
CA GLU A 281 -20.22 11.32 16.42
C GLU A 281 -19.32 10.29 17.11
N LYS A 282 -19.44 9.01 16.75
CA LYS A 282 -18.62 7.93 17.33
C LYS A 282 -17.21 7.92 16.78
N LEU A 283 -17.01 8.38 15.54
CA LEU A 283 -15.68 8.54 14.95
C LEU A 283 -14.90 9.67 15.63
N LYS A 284 -15.56 10.80 15.93
CA LYS A 284 -14.95 11.98 16.56
C LYS A 284 -14.86 11.87 18.09
N LYS A 285 -15.85 11.26 18.74
CA LYS A 285 -15.94 11.11 20.21
C LYS A 285 -16.34 9.66 20.58
N PRO A 286 -15.42 8.68 20.44
CA PRO A 286 -15.73 7.26 20.63
C PRO A 286 -16.18 6.89 22.05
N ARG A 287 -15.78 7.66 23.07
CA ARG A 287 -16.18 7.49 24.47
C ARG A 287 -17.18 8.54 24.97
N GLY A 288 -17.74 9.36 24.07
CA GLY A 288 -18.58 10.50 24.41
C GLY A 288 -17.77 11.70 24.94
N GLU A 289 -18.47 12.71 25.44
CA GLU A 289 -17.82 13.75 26.25
C GLU A 289 -17.55 13.19 27.62
N THR A 290 -16.27 13.04 27.97
CA THR A 290 -15.88 12.90 29.36
C THR A 290 -16.42 14.14 30.08
N LYS A 291 -17.50 13.99 30.85
CA LYS A 291 -17.69 14.86 32.02
C LYS A 291 -16.39 14.70 32.79
N GLY A 292 -15.51 15.69 32.70
CA GLY A 292 -14.27 15.70 33.46
C GLY A 292 -14.62 15.29 34.87
N MET A 293 -13.92 14.28 35.40
CA MET A 293 -14.05 13.94 36.80
C MET A 293 -13.73 15.23 37.58
N ILE A 294 -14.77 15.88 38.08
CA ILE A 294 -14.66 16.97 39.04
C ILE A 294 -14.15 16.26 40.30
N TYR A 295 -12.84 16.30 40.51
CA TYR A 295 -12.20 16.00 41.79
C TYR A 295 -11.84 17.32 42.46
#